data_AF-A0A1V3XBJ2-F1
#
_entry.id   AF-A0A1V3XBJ2-F1
#
_cell.length_a   1.000
_cell.length_b   1.000
_cell.length_c   1.000
_cell.angle_alpha   90.00
_cell.angle_beta   90.00
_cell.angle_gamma   90.00
#
_symmetry.space_group_name_H-M   'P 1'
#
loop_
_entity.id
_entity.type
_entity.pdbx_description
1 polymer ?
#
loop_
_entity_poly.entity_id
_entity_poly.type
_entity_poly.pdbx_seq_one_letter_code
_entity_poly.pdbx_strand_id
1 'polypeptide(L)'
;MTVSRLTAGRWRGRAAGLFGDGGAGGIGGAGRTNGGVGGAGGHAGILQGDGGAGGEGGASGTYGGAGGAGGDAGILLGLGGVGGAGGSGGFAENTIGIGGDGGSGGDGGLIGNGGDGGAGGGTLTTGSTGGNGGNGGNARLIGSGGNGGNAGTGTQMGLAGTGGAGGELFGANGMDGLT
;
A
#
# COMPACT_ATOMS: atom_id res chain seq x y z
N MET A 1 33.51 -36.41 -2.68
CA MET A 1 32.09 -36.36 -3.05
C MET A 1 31.65 -34.91 -2.98
N THR A 2 31.68 -34.23 -4.11
CA THR A 2 31.44 -32.78 -4.21
C THR A 2 29.94 -32.57 -4.34
N VAL A 3 29.28 -32.05 -3.30
CA VAL A 3 27.87 -31.67 -3.41
C VAL A 3 27.81 -30.26 -3.98
N SER A 4 27.56 -30.18 -5.28
CA SER A 4 27.28 -28.94 -5.99
C SER A 4 26.03 -28.29 -5.37
N ARG A 5 26.21 -27.24 -4.56
CA ARG A 5 25.11 -26.39 -4.15
C ARG A 5 24.78 -25.48 -5.33
N LEU A 6 23.69 -25.82 -6.00
CA LEU A 6 22.99 -24.95 -6.93
C LEU A 6 22.57 -23.69 -6.15
N THR A 7 23.35 -22.62 -6.24
CA THR A 7 23.02 -21.36 -5.57
C THR A 7 21.86 -20.70 -6.33
N ALA A 8 20.70 -20.76 -5.67
CA ALA A 8 19.53 -19.89 -5.75
C ALA A 8 19.39 -19.04 -7.02
N GLY A 9 18.40 -19.39 -7.84
CA GLY A 9 17.90 -18.57 -8.93
C GLY A 9 17.72 -17.12 -8.50
N ARG A 10 18.37 -16.24 -9.25
CA ARG A 10 18.35 -14.79 -9.13
C ARG A 10 16.97 -14.25 -9.49
N TRP A 11 15.98 -14.38 -8.60
CA TRP A 11 14.70 -13.67 -8.69
C TRP A 11 14.93 -12.21 -8.29
N ARG A 12 15.63 -11.44 -9.13
CA ARG A 12 15.50 -9.99 -9.10
C ARG A 12 14.26 -9.69 -9.92
N GLY A 13 13.22 -9.17 -9.28
CA GLY A 13 12.04 -8.65 -9.99
C GLY A 13 12.52 -7.76 -11.13
N ARG A 14 12.21 -8.15 -12.37
CA ARG A 14 12.51 -7.34 -13.54
C ARG A 14 11.46 -6.23 -13.53
N ALA A 15 11.87 -4.99 -13.73
CA ALA A 15 10.93 -3.96 -14.16
C ALA A 15 10.15 -4.54 -15.34
N ALA A 16 8.81 -4.50 -15.26
CA ALA A 16 7.99 -4.88 -16.39
C ALA A 16 8.48 -4.06 -17.59
N GLY A 17 8.72 -4.73 -18.72
CA GLY A 17 9.42 -4.12 -19.84
C GLY A 17 8.55 -3.09 -20.56
N LEU A 18 8.38 -3.22 -21.86
CA LEU A 18 7.39 -2.41 -22.57
C LEU A 18 5.95 -2.75 -22.12
N PHE A 19 5.75 -4.01 -21.71
CA PHE A 19 4.49 -4.58 -21.25
C PHE A 19 4.72 -5.40 -19.97
N GLY A 20 3.67 -5.54 -19.18
CA GLY A 20 3.58 -6.50 -18.08
C GLY A 20 3.14 -5.84 -16.78
N ASP A 21 2.61 -6.64 -15.87
CA ASP A 21 2.13 -6.14 -14.59
C ASP A 21 3.29 -5.96 -13.60
N GLY A 22 3.09 -5.04 -12.67
CA GLY A 22 3.96 -4.83 -11.54
C GLY A 22 3.91 -5.98 -10.55
N GLY A 23 5.06 -6.36 -10.00
CA GLY A 23 5.10 -7.39 -8.95
C GLY A 23 4.54 -6.87 -7.63
N ALA A 24 3.87 -7.72 -6.85
CA ALA A 24 3.42 -7.33 -5.51
C ALA A 24 4.60 -7.02 -4.56
N GLY A 25 4.39 -6.06 -3.66
CA GLY A 25 5.29 -5.73 -2.58
C GLY A 25 5.36 -6.83 -1.53
N GLY A 26 6.53 -7.00 -0.91
CA GLY A 26 6.72 -7.98 0.17
C GLY A 26 6.08 -7.52 1.49
N ILE A 27 5.55 -8.45 2.28
CA ILE A 27 4.97 -8.12 3.59
C ILE A 27 6.08 -7.75 4.60
N GLY A 28 5.84 -6.72 5.40
CA GLY A 28 6.70 -6.29 6.48
C GLY A 28 6.77 -7.32 7.61
N GLY A 29 7.98 -7.59 8.11
CA GLY A 29 8.17 -8.55 9.20
C GLY A 29 7.63 -8.06 10.54
N ALA A 30 7.13 -8.95 11.39
CA ALA A 30 6.76 -8.60 12.75
C ALA A 30 7.99 -8.20 13.58
N GLY A 31 7.82 -7.33 14.58
CA GLY A 31 8.90 -6.94 15.48
C GLY A 31 8.45 -6.69 16.91
N ARG A 32 9.43 -6.56 17.81
CA ARG A 32 9.14 -6.31 19.24
C ARG A 32 8.72 -4.86 19.49
N THR A 33 9.44 -3.91 18.92
CA THR A 33 9.19 -2.46 19.08
C THR A 33 8.69 -1.80 17.80
N ASN A 34 9.18 -2.27 16.64
CA ASN A 34 8.83 -1.72 15.34
C ASN A 34 8.49 -2.86 14.39
N GLY A 35 7.38 -2.71 13.69
CA GLY A 35 7.03 -3.57 12.57
C GLY A 35 7.88 -3.20 11.36
N GLY A 36 8.24 -4.19 10.56
CA GLY A 36 8.85 -3.97 9.26
C GLY A 36 7.90 -3.24 8.32
N VAL A 37 8.42 -2.36 7.48
CA VAL A 37 7.61 -1.68 6.46
C VAL A 37 7.26 -2.67 5.35
N GLY A 38 6.03 -2.58 4.84
CA GLY A 38 5.62 -3.30 3.64
C GLY A 38 6.37 -2.80 2.41
N GLY A 39 6.84 -3.72 1.57
CA GLY A 39 7.48 -3.38 0.31
C GLY A 39 6.52 -2.68 -0.64
N ALA A 40 7.01 -1.73 -1.43
CA ALA A 40 6.20 -1.12 -2.47
C ALA A 40 5.85 -2.16 -3.56
N GLY A 41 4.66 -2.02 -4.12
CA GLY A 41 4.28 -2.68 -5.36
C GLY A 41 5.15 -2.19 -6.51
N GLY A 42 5.52 -3.09 -7.40
CA GLY A 42 6.24 -2.75 -8.63
C GLY A 42 5.32 -1.97 -9.58
N HIS A 43 5.89 -1.05 -10.33
CA HIS A 43 5.18 -0.41 -11.43
C HIS A 43 5.02 -1.40 -12.61
N ALA A 44 3.95 -1.21 -13.37
CA ALA A 44 3.71 -1.92 -14.61
C ALA A 44 4.72 -1.56 -15.71
N GLY A 45 4.61 -2.26 -16.84
CA GLY A 45 5.36 -2.00 -18.05
C GLY A 45 4.92 -0.67 -18.67
N ILE A 46 5.83 -0.03 -19.40
CA ILE A 46 5.68 1.37 -19.82
C ILE A 46 4.36 1.63 -20.56
N LEU A 47 3.96 0.76 -21.50
CA LEU A 47 2.76 1.00 -22.32
C LEU A 47 1.50 0.42 -21.69
N GLN A 48 1.59 -0.79 -21.13
CA GLN A 48 0.44 -1.50 -20.60
C GLN A 48 0.83 -2.48 -19.50
N GLY A 49 -0.04 -2.52 -18.49
CA GLY A 49 0.00 -3.45 -17.38
C GLY A 49 -0.57 -2.78 -16.13
N ASP A 50 -0.97 -3.60 -15.17
CA ASP A 50 -1.48 -3.13 -13.89
C ASP A 50 -0.33 -2.94 -12.90
N GLY A 51 -0.44 -1.92 -12.05
CA GLY A 51 0.49 -1.71 -10.95
C GLY A 51 0.37 -2.81 -9.90
N GLY A 52 1.49 -3.21 -9.31
CA GLY A 52 1.52 -4.22 -8.26
C GLY A 52 0.93 -3.68 -6.95
N ALA A 53 0.27 -4.52 -6.17
CA ALA A 53 -0.18 -4.14 -4.83
C ALA A 53 1.02 -3.86 -3.89
N GLY A 54 0.88 -2.89 -3.01
CA GLY A 54 1.79 -2.66 -1.90
C GLY A 54 1.70 -3.77 -0.85
N GLY A 55 2.81 -4.08 -0.21
CA GLY A 55 2.85 -5.06 0.88
C GLY A 55 2.30 -4.49 2.18
N GLU A 56 1.72 -5.33 3.02
CA GLU A 56 1.27 -4.91 4.34
C GLU A 56 2.45 -4.58 5.27
N GLY A 57 2.26 -3.62 6.17
CA GLY A 57 3.18 -3.34 7.25
C GLY A 57 3.14 -4.41 8.35
N GLY A 58 4.28 -4.69 8.96
CA GLY A 58 4.41 -5.68 10.02
C GLY A 58 3.81 -5.19 11.35
N ALA A 59 3.28 -6.10 12.15
CA ALA A 59 2.82 -5.79 13.50
C ALA A 59 3.98 -5.63 14.48
N SER A 60 3.81 -4.82 15.54
CA SER A 60 4.73 -4.81 16.67
C SER A 60 4.13 -4.37 17.99
N GLY A 61 4.83 -4.66 19.09
CA GLY A 61 4.41 -4.27 20.43
C GLY A 61 4.25 -2.76 20.62
N THR A 62 4.91 -1.91 19.83
CA THR A 62 4.85 -0.45 20.04
C THR A 62 4.43 0.27 18.75
N TYR A 63 5.24 0.20 17.69
CA TYR A 63 5.00 0.92 16.44
C TYR A 63 4.73 -0.05 15.30
N GLY A 64 3.52 -0.03 14.76
CA GLY A 64 3.20 -0.78 13.55
C GLY A 64 4.08 -0.33 12.37
N GLY A 65 4.45 -1.25 11.50
CA GLY A 65 5.14 -0.91 10.25
C GLY A 65 4.17 -0.25 9.28
N ALA A 66 4.63 0.72 8.50
CA ALA A 66 3.80 1.29 7.44
C ALA A 66 3.51 0.27 6.33
N GLY A 67 2.35 0.37 5.69
CA GLY A 67 2.04 -0.34 4.46
C GLY A 67 2.85 0.22 3.28
N GLY A 68 3.17 -0.64 2.33
CA GLY A 68 3.85 -0.26 1.10
C GLY A 68 2.90 0.45 0.15
N ALA A 69 3.40 1.40 -0.63
CA ALA A 69 2.61 2.01 -1.72
C ALA A 69 2.28 0.96 -2.80
N GLY A 70 1.10 1.08 -3.41
CA GLY A 70 0.80 0.41 -4.67
C GLY A 70 1.65 0.96 -5.80
N GLY A 71 1.94 0.12 -6.79
CA GLY A 71 2.65 0.53 -8.00
C GLY A 71 1.72 1.22 -8.99
N ASP A 72 2.27 2.08 -9.82
CA ASP A 72 1.52 2.73 -10.91
C ASP A 72 1.33 1.78 -12.10
N ALA A 73 0.26 2.01 -12.84
CA ALA A 73 -0.05 1.31 -14.06
C ALA A 73 0.82 1.74 -15.26
N GLY A 74 0.66 1.02 -16.38
CA GLY A 74 1.23 1.40 -17.67
C GLY A 74 0.56 2.65 -18.23
N ILE A 75 1.28 3.42 -19.05
CA ILE A 75 0.85 4.76 -19.49
C ILE A 75 -0.48 4.72 -20.25
N LEU A 76 -0.71 3.73 -21.11
CA LEU A 76 -1.89 3.72 -21.99
C LEU A 76 -3.08 3.02 -21.32
N LEU A 77 -2.84 1.81 -20.82
CA LEU A 77 -3.86 0.91 -20.29
C LEU A 77 -3.34 0.25 -19.02
N GLY A 78 -4.10 0.36 -17.94
CA GLY A 78 -3.85 -0.41 -16.72
C GLY A 78 -4.38 0.27 -15.46
N LEU A 79 -4.58 -0.54 -14.44
CA LEU A 79 -5.07 -0.12 -13.14
C LEU A 79 -3.90 0.15 -12.18
N GLY A 80 -4.03 1.18 -11.37
CA GLY A 80 -3.10 1.42 -10.28
C GLY A 80 -3.18 0.32 -9.23
N GLY A 81 -2.05 -0.05 -8.65
CA GLY A 81 -1.97 -1.03 -7.58
C GLY A 81 -2.56 -0.49 -6.29
N VAL A 82 -3.20 -1.35 -5.49
CA VAL A 82 -3.69 -0.95 -4.16
C VAL A 82 -2.54 -0.72 -3.18
N GLY A 83 -2.69 0.24 -2.29
CA GLY A 83 -1.78 0.45 -1.17
C GLY A 83 -1.91 -0.66 -0.12
N GLY A 84 -0.79 -1.02 0.50
CA GLY A 84 -0.76 -2.01 1.58
C GLY A 84 -1.32 -1.45 2.88
N ALA A 85 -1.95 -2.29 3.69
CA ALA A 85 -2.42 -1.86 5.01
C ALA A 85 -1.24 -1.58 5.96
N GLY A 86 -1.43 -0.62 6.86
CA GLY A 86 -0.52 -0.37 7.97
C GLY A 86 -0.58 -1.48 9.01
N GLY A 87 0.57 -1.87 9.53
CA GLY A 87 0.69 -2.88 10.57
C GLY A 87 0.17 -2.36 11.91
N SER A 88 -0.33 -3.24 12.76
CA SER A 88 -0.80 -2.84 14.09
C SER A 88 0.35 -2.53 15.06
N GLY A 89 0.12 -1.59 15.98
CA GLY A 89 1.03 -1.21 17.06
C GLY A 89 0.38 -1.29 18.44
N GLY A 90 1.11 -0.95 19.50
CA GLY A 90 0.53 -0.80 20.85
C GLY A 90 -0.08 -2.07 21.44
N PHE A 91 0.63 -3.20 21.32
CA PHE A 91 0.27 -4.46 22.01
C PHE A 91 1.10 -4.70 23.27
N ALA A 92 2.18 -3.95 23.50
CA ALA A 92 3.00 -4.07 24.69
C ALA A 92 2.31 -3.39 25.88
N GLU A 93 2.19 -4.10 27.00
CA GLU A 93 1.62 -3.53 28.23
C GLU A 93 2.34 -2.23 28.64
N ASN A 94 1.54 -1.27 29.10
CA ASN A 94 2.01 -0.01 29.67
C ASN A 94 2.92 0.83 28.75
N THR A 95 2.78 0.65 27.44
CA THR A 95 3.51 1.42 26.43
C THR A 95 2.52 2.09 25.48
N ILE A 96 2.72 3.39 25.21
CA ILE A 96 1.95 4.09 24.18
C ILE A 96 2.48 3.65 22.82
N GLY A 97 1.60 3.04 22.02
CA GLY A 97 1.91 2.59 20.67
C GLY A 97 1.28 3.46 19.59
N ILE A 98 1.75 3.27 18.37
CA ILE A 98 1.17 3.90 17.17
C ILE A 98 0.99 2.82 16.11
N GLY A 99 -0.18 2.77 15.49
CA GLY A 99 -0.40 1.92 14.33
C GLY A 99 0.38 2.44 13.12
N GLY A 100 0.82 1.54 12.24
CA GLY A 100 1.49 1.95 11.01
C GLY A 100 0.51 2.64 10.06
N ASP A 101 0.98 3.61 9.30
CA ASP A 101 0.16 4.24 8.26
C ASP A 101 -0.11 3.25 7.11
N GLY A 102 -1.27 3.36 6.47
CA GLY A 102 -1.57 2.68 5.22
C GLY A 102 -0.78 3.26 4.05
N GLY A 103 -0.42 2.41 3.09
CA GLY A 103 0.25 2.83 1.86
C GLY A 103 -0.70 3.54 0.90
N SER A 104 -0.19 4.46 0.09
CA SER A 104 -0.99 5.05 -0.98
C SER A 104 -1.29 4.03 -2.08
N GLY A 105 -2.44 4.17 -2.75
CA GLY A 105 -2.69 3.50 -4.03
C GLY A 105 -1.83 4.10 -5.14
N GLY A 106 -1.59 3.32 -6.20
CA GLY A 106 -0.90 3.75 -7.40
C GLY A 106 -1.83 4.42 -8.40
N ASP A 107 -1.28 5.23 -9.30
CA ASP A 107 -2.04 5.89 -10.35
C ASP A 107 -2.40 4.92 -11.49
N GLY A 108 -3.58 5.12 -12.07
CA GLY A 108 -4.04 4.42 -13.27
C GLY A 108 -3.39 4.95 -14.56
N GLY A 109 -3.50 4.15 -15.63
CA GLY A 109 -3.09 4.56 -16.97
C GLY A 109 -4.01 5.64 -17.56
N LEU A 110 -3.76 6.01 -18.82
CA LEU A 110 -4.64 6.92 -19.55
C LEU A 110 -6.09 6.39 -19.54
N ILE A 111 -6.24 5.09 -19.78
CA ILE A 111 -7.46 4.34 -19.48
C ILE A 111 -7.16 3.37 -18.35
N GLY A 112 -7.74 3.64 -17.19
CA GLY A 112 -7.61 2.82 -16.00
C GLY A 112 -7.92 3.59 -14.74
N ASN A 113 -8.35 2.86 -13.72
CA ASN A 113 -8.66 3.41 -12.42
C ASN A 113 -7.38 3.56 -11.59
N GLY A 114 -7.35 4.52 -10.69
CA GLY A 114 -6.37 4.56 -9.62
C GLY A 114 -6.62 3.43 -8.61
N GLY A 115 -5.56 3.02 -7.91
CA GLY A 115 -5.65 2.01 -6.85
C GLY A 115 -6.17 2.60 -5.54
N ASP A 116 -6.88 1.81 -4.75
CA ASP A 116 -7.31 2.25 -3.42
C ASP A 116 -6.11 2.39 -2.47
N GLY A 117 -6.20 3.36 -1.55
CA GLY A 117 -5.25 3.51 -0.45
C GLY A 117 -5.45 2.44 0.62
N GLY A 118 -4.36 2.03 1.27
CA GLY A 118 -4.37 1.05 2.35
C GLY A 118 -4.94 1.62 3.64
N ALA A 119 -5.61 0.80 4.44
CA ALA A 119 -6.08 1.21 5.76
C ALA A 119 -4.90 1.44 6.73
N GLY A 120 -5.07 2.35 7.68
CA GLY A 120 -4.16 2.53 8.80
C GLY A 120 -4.22 1.37 9.80
N GLY A 121 -3.10 1.12 10.48
CA GLY A 121 -2.98 0.06 11.48
C GLY A 121 -3.64 0.42 12.80
N GLY A 122 -4.25 -0.56 13.46
CA GLY A 122 -4.87 -0.35 14.78
C GLY A 122 -3.89 -0.36 15.96
N THR A 123 -4.38 0.06 17.12
CA THR A 123 -3.74 -0.07 18.45
C THR A 123 -4.76 -0.52 19.50
N LEU A 124 -4.29 -1.14 20.61
CA LEU A 124 -5.17 -1.61 21.70
C LEU A 124 -4.94 -0.94 23.05
N THR A 125 -3.77 -0.34 23.27
CA THR A 125 -3.41 0.28 24.55
C THR A 125 -3.99 1.69 24.74
N THR A 126 -4.42 2.01 25.96
CA THR A 126 -4.94 3.35 26.30
C THR A 126 -3.89 4.44 26.08
N GLY A 127 -4.27 5.53 25.41
CA GLY A 127 -3.37 6.62 25.04
C GLY A 127 -2.63 6.41 23.71
N SER A 128 -2.88 5.30 23.02
CA SER A 128 -2.29 4.97 21.71
C SER A 128 -3.13 5.50 20.54
N THR A 129 -2.43 5.76 19.43
CA THR A 129 -2.99 6.37 18.22
C THR A 129 -2.99 5.36 17.08
N GLY A 130 -4.12 5.18 16.40
CA GLY A 130 -4.17 4.41 15.16
C GLY A 130 -3.37 5.08 14.04
N GLY A 131 -2.89 4.29 13.08
CA GLY A 131 -2.19 4.82 11.91
C GLY A 131 -3.14 5.56 10.97
N ASN A 132 -2.61 6.44 10.13
CA ASN A 132 -3.40 7.10 9.10
C ASN A 132 -3.76 6.12 7.97
N GLY A 133 -4.91 6.32 7.33
CA GLY A 133 -5.20 5.68 6.05
C GLY A 133 -4.36 6.29 4.93
N GLY A 134 -4.01 5.47 3.93
CA GLY A 134 -3.31 5.89 2.74
C GLY A 134 -4.24 6.56 1.73
N ASN A 135 -3.73 7.49 0.93
CA ASN A 135 -4.52 8.12 -0.12
C ASN A 135 -4.78 7.15 -1.28
N GLY A 136 -5.93 7.27 -1.93
CA GLY A 136 -6.19 6.60 -3.20
C GLY A 136 -5.38 7.20 -4.35
N GLY A 137 -5.06 6.39 -5.34
CA GLY A 137 -4.40 6.80 -6.58
C GLY A 137 -5.38 7.46 -7.55
N ASN A 138 -4.85 8.26 -8.47
CA ASN A 138 -5.65 8.98 -9.45
C ASN A 138 -5.86 8.16 -10.72
N ALA A 139 -6.98 8.37 -11.39
CA ALA A 139 -7.11 8.06 -12.81
C ALA A 139 -6.61 9.25 -13.66
N ARG A 140 -6.49 9.04 -14.97
CA ARG A 140 -6.00 10.07 -15.90
C ARG A 140 -7.05 10.58 -16.87
N LEU A 141 -7.33 9.88 -17.98
CA LEU A 141 -8.30 10.34 -18.98
C LEU A 141 -9.65 9.64 -18.82
N ILE A 142 -9.63 8.31 -18.74
CA ILE A 142 -10.81 7.47 -18.52
C ILE A 142 -10.54 6.52 -17.36
N GLY A 143 -11.30 6.64 -16.29
CA GLY A 143 -11.20 5.79 -15.11
C GLY A 143 -11.62 6.53 -13.84
N SER A 144 -12.01 5.80 -12.81
CA SER A 144 -12.26 6.37 -11.48
C SER A 144 -10.99 6.48 -10.66
N GLY A 145 -10.89 7.51 -9.83
CA GLY A 145 -9.88 7.53 -8.77
C GLY A 145 -10.12 6.41 -7.77
N GLY A 146 -9.05 5.96 -7.10
CA GLY A 146 -9.13 5.00 -6.01
C GLY A 146 -9.63 5.67 -4.73
N ASN A 147 -10.29 4.91 -3.88
CA ASN A 147 -10.74 5.40 -2.57
C ASN A 147 -9.55 5.58 -1.63
N GLY A 148 -9.66 6.54 -0.72
CA GLY A 148 -8.76 6.66 0.42
C GLY A 148 -8.97 5.53 1.42
N GLY A 149 -7.90 5.13 2.09
CA GLY A 149 -7.92 4.14 3.16
C GLY A 149 -8.53 4.69 4.43
N ASN A 150 -9.20 3.83 5.20
CA ASN A 150 -9.71 4.19 6.51
C ASN A 150 -8.56 4.42 7.51
N ALA A 151 -8.81 5.28 8.49
CA ALA A 151 -7.92 5.42 9.63
C ALA A 151 -7.82 4.12 10.44
N GLY A 152 -6.68 3.94 11.08
CA GLY A 152 -6.46 2.91 12.07
C GLY A 152 -7.21 3.20 13.36
N THR A 153 -7.67 2.14 14.01
CA THR A 153 -8.39 2.23 15.29
C THR A 153 -7.43 2.44 16.46
N GLY A 154 -7.88 3.14 17.50
CA GLY A 154 -7.10 3.40 18.71
C GLY A 154 -7.87 4.27 19.68
N THR A 155 -7.29 4.59 20.84
CA THR A 155 -7.91 5.60 21.73
C THR A 155 -7.89 7.01 21.12
N GLN A 156 -6.92 7.24 20.24
CA GLN A 156 -6.97 8.31 19.25
C GLN A 156 -6.98 7.64 17.87
N MET A 157 -7.90 8.07 17.01
CA MET A 157 -7.96 7.56 15.64
C MET A 157 -6.89 8.25 14.78
N GLY A 158 -6.39 7.54 13.77
CA GLY A 158 -5.61 8.16 12.71
C GLY A 158 -6.47 9.09 11.83
N LEU A 159 -5.82 9.73 10.86
CA LEU A 159 -6.53 10.44 9.80
C LEU A 159 -6.97 9.46 8.71
N ALA A 160 -8.14 9.71 8.14
CA ALA A 160 -8.54 9.03 6.92
C ALA A 160 -7.69 9.48 5.73
N GLY A 161 -7.44 8.56 4.79
CA GLY A 161 -6.82 8.87 3.52
C GLY A 161 -7.79 9.59 2.59
N THR A 162 -7.27 10.45 1.72
CA THR A 162 -8.09 11.13 0.70
C THR A 162 -8.35 10.22 -0.49
N GLY A 163 -9.52 10.32 -1.11
CA GLY A 163 -9.80 9.70 -2.40
C GLY A 163 -8.98 10.34 -3.52
N GLY A 164 -8.65 9.54 -4.54
CA GLY A 164 -7.97 10.00 -5.75
C GLY A 164 -8.91 10.69 -6.74
N ALA A 165 -8.36 11.50 -7.63
CA ALA A 165 -9.12 12.13 -8.70
C ALA A 165 -9.56 11.11 -9.77
N GLY A 166 -10.76 11.29 -10.31
CA GLY A 166 -11.25 10.58 -11.50
C GLY A 166 -10.65 11.13 -12.79
N GLY A 167 -10.92 10.44 -13.90
CA GLY A 167 -10.41 10.78 -15.21
C GLY A 167 -10.99 12.09 -15.75
N GLU A 168 -10.17 12.84 -16.47
CA GLU A 168 -10.51 14.15 -17.06
C GLU A 168 -11.72 14.09 -18.00
N LEU A 169 -11.87 13.00 -18.75
CA LEU A 169 -12.96 12.82 -19.72
C LEU A 169 -14.10 11.97 -19.15
N PHE A 170 -13.78 10.90 -18.42
CA PHE A 170 -14.78 10.07 -17.78
C PHE A 170 -14.24 9.38 -16.52
N GLY A 171 -15.00 9.48 -15.43
CA GLY A 171 -14.76 8.74 -14.19
C GLY A 171 -15.06 9.57 -12.96
N ALA A 172 -15.40 8.89 -11.87
CA ALA A 172 -15.66 9.53 -10.59
C ALA A 172 -14.37 9.69 -9.78
N ASN A 173 -14.32 10.70 -8.92
CA ASN A 173 -13.33 10.75 -7.84
C ASN A 173 -13.57 9.60 -6.88
N GLY A 174 -12.49 9.10 -6.28
CA GLY A 174 -12.55 8.19 -5.15
C GLY A 174 -13.14 8.89 -3.93
N MET A 175 -13.72 8.10 -3.04
CA MET A 175 -14.20 8.58 -1.75
C MET A 175 -13.03 8.68 -0.77
N ASP A 176 -13.10 9.66 0.15
CA ASP A 176 -12.21 9.69 1.31
C ASP A 176 -12.50 8.48 2.22
N GLY A 177 -11.48 8.06 2.96
CA GLY A 177 -11.60 7.02 3.97
C GLY A 177 -12.44 7.48 5.16
N LEU A 178 -12.80 6.50 6.00
CA LEU A 178 -13.51 6.74 7.25
C LEU A 178 -12.52 6.84 8.41
N THR A 179 -12.91 7.61 9.44
CA THR A 179 -12.23 7.66 10.74
C THR A 179 -12.92 6.76 11.75
#